data_AF-A7NFQ4-F1
#
_entry.id   AF-A7NFQ4-F1
#
_cell.length_a   1.000
_cell.length_b   1.000
_cell.length_c   1.000
_cell.angle_alpha   90.00
_cell.angle_beta   90.00
_cell.angle_gamma   90.00
#
_symmetry.space_group_name_H-M   'P 1'
#
loop_
_entity.id
_entity.type
_entity.pdbx_description
1 polymer ?
#
loop_
_entity_poly.entity_id
_entity_poly.type
_entity_poly.pdbx_seq_one_letter_code
_entity_poly.pdbx_strand_id
1 'polypeptide(L)'
;MQLEGSLSQFPLRELIEMAVYSSVSGVLEVQVGDDVGRIFFRDGLPQHAELSGLQGVDAIGRMFAERDASFRFSADGAPVTPTLWMDPWEIIELAEHQAQTWALVRPYVPALSAIPTLRMPLQRAQSLVGEDIAPLLTLIDGQRSIPDIARDLSVTLIDVYVGIASLVQQQIVVLASPSPSPTAPPPEPNSDTGEKRDGFFERLLARALEEERRKSEPRISEPRISEPRQSEPRQSEPRRSGGRSSRE
;
A
#
# COMPACT_ATOMS: atom_id res chain seq x y z
N MET A 1 9.27 -19.37 -2.49
CA MET A 1 9.71 -18.81 -1.19
C MET A 1 8.48 -18.22 -0.52
N GLN A 2 8.36 -18.37 0.80
CA GLN A 2 7.17 -17.98 1.56
C GLN A 2 7.60 -17.24 2.84
N LEU A 3 7.01 -16.08 3.10
CA LEU A 3 7.21 -15.28 4.31
C LEU A 3 5.88 -15.14 5.02
N GLU A 4 5.83 -15.27 6.34
CA GLU A 4 4.60 -15.12 7.11
C GLU A 4 4.89 -14.46 8.45
N GLY A 5 3.88 -13.79 9.02
CA GLY A 5 4.02 -13.03 10.27
C GLY A 5 2.72 -12.33 10.65
N SER A 6 2.82 -11.33 11.54
CA SER A 6 1.70 -10.46 11.92
C SER A 6 2.01 -8.99 11.60
N LEU A 7 0.97 -8.23 11.23
CA LEU A 7 1.03 -6.79 11.02
C LEU A 7 1.38 -5.99 12.28
N SER A 8 1.23 -6.59 13.47
CA SER A 8 1.68 -5.96 14.72
C SER A 8 3.22 -5.94 14.86
N GLN A 9 3.92 -6.82 14.16
CA GLN A 9 5.38 -6.87 14.10
C GLN A 9 5.94 -6.21 12.85
N PHE A 10 5.26 -6.41 11.71
CA PHE A 10 5.64 -5.85 10.42
C PHE A 10 4.44 -5.13 9.79
N PRO A 11 4.30 -3.81 10.03
CA PRO A 11 3.21 -3.02 9.48
C PRO A 11 3.04 -3.20 7.97
N LEU A 12 1.80 -3.15 7.48
CA LEU A 12 1.49 -3.37 6.06
C LEU A 12 2.26 -2.41 5.14
N ARG A 13 2.43 -1.16 5.55
CA ARG A 13 3.27 -0.16 4.87
C ARG A 13 4.68 -0.71 4.61
N GLU A 14 5.34 -1.21 5.66
CA GLU A 14 6.71 -1.71 5.56
C GLU A 14 6.78 -2.93 4.63
N LEU A 15 5.78 -3.81 4.65
CA LEU A 15 5.73 -4.96 3.75
C LEU A 15 5.63 -4.54 2.28
N ILE A 16 4.79 -3.54 1.97
CA ILE A 16 4.67 -2.98 0.62
C ILE A 16 5.97 -2.29 0.21
N GLU A 17 6.53 -1.46 1.09
CA GLU A 17 7.81 -0.77 0.86
C GLU A 17 8.95 -1.75 0.59
N MET A 18 9.06 -2.80 1.40
CA MET A 18 10.05 -3.87 1.19
C MET A 18 9.85 -4.59 -0.14
N ALA A 19 8.61 -4.82 -0.55
CA ALA A 19 8.33 -5.44 -1.85
C ALA A 19 8.83 -4.55 -3.00
N VAL A 20 8.60 -3.23 -2.90
CA VAL A 20 9.08 -2.23 -3.85
C VAL A 20 10.61 -2.19 -3.90
N TYR A 21 11.29 -2.02 -2.76
CA TYR A 21 12.75 -1.89 -2.71
C TYR A 21 13.49 -3.15 -3.18
N SER A 22 12.95 -4.33 -2.88
CA SER A 22 13.58 -5.61 -3.27
C SER A 22 13.17 -6.11 -4.66
N SER A 23 12.32 -5.37 -5.39
CA SER A 23 11.83 -5.73 -6.74
C SER A 23 11.22 -7.14 -6.80
N VAL A 24 10.61 -7.60 -5.72
CA VAL A 24 10.06 -8.94 -5.61
C VAL A 24 8.71 -9.03 -6.32
N SER A 25 8.46 -10.17 -6.96
CA SER A 25 7.17 -10.53 -7.55
C SER A 25 6.49 -11.61 -6.72
N GLY A 26 5.16 -11.53 -6.58
CA GLY A 26 4.40 -12.47 -5.77
C GLY A 26 3.09 -11.89 -5.27
N VAL A 27 2.51 -12.54 -4.27
CA VAL A 27 1.23 -12.17 -3.66
C VAL A 27 1.43 -12.03 -2.16
N LEU A 28 1.06 -10.87 -1.62
CA LEU A 28 0.89 -10.64 -0.19
C LEU A 28 -0.58 -10.86 0.18
N GLU A 29 -0.82 -11.86 1.01
CA GLU A 29 -2.12 -12.16 1.60
C GLU A 29 -2.18 -11.59 3.01
N VAL A 30 -3.29 -10.94 3.37
CA VAL A 30 -3.54 -10.33 4.70
C VAL A 30 -4.90 -10.80 5.19
N GLN A 31 -4.97 -11.36 6.41
CA GLN A 31 -6.22 -11.81 7.01
C GLN A 31 -7.03 -10.61 7.54
N VAL A 32 -8.22 -10.37 7.00
CA VAL A 32 -9.08 -9.25 7.39
C VAL A 32 -10.42 -9.77 7.88
N GLY A 33 -10.54 -9.97 9.20
CA GLY A 33 -11.70 -10.67 9.78
C GLY A 33 -11.78 -12.10 9.24
N ASP A 34 -12.90 -12.46 8.62
CA ASP A 34 -13.11 -13.77 7.99
C ASP A 34 -12.61 -13.83 6.53
N ASP A 35 -12.27 -12.68 5.93
CA ASP A 35 -11.84 -12.58 4.54
C ASP A 35 -10.31 -12.50 4.40
N VAL A 36 -9.80 -12.83 3.22
CA VAL A 36 -8.37 -12.70 2.89
C VAL A 36 -8.20 -11.64 1.81
N GLY A 37 -7.46 -10.58 2.15
CA GLY A 37 -7.05 -9.55 1.20
C GLY A 37 -5.79 -9.97 0.48
N ARG A 38 -5.68 -9.66 -0.80
CA ARG A 38 -4.50 -10.00 -1.61
C ARG A 38 -3.96 -8.76 -2.31
N ILE A 39 -2.65 -8.59 -2.29
CA ILE A 39 -1.92 -7.56 -3.04
C ILE A 39 -0.92 -8.28 -3.94
N PHE A 40 -1.04 -8.07 -5.24
CA PHE A 40 -0.22 -8.71 -6.26
C PHE A 40 0.90 -7.76 -6.69
N PHE A 41 2.13 -8.25 -6.62
CA PHE A 41 3.34 -7.52 -6.97
C PHE A 41 4.00 -8.13 -8.19
N ARG A 42 4.54 -7.26 -9.04
CA ARG A 42 5.41 -7.64 -10.16
C ARG A 42 6.56 -6.66 -10.26
N ASP A 43 7.78 -7.19 -10.23
CA ASP A 43 9.01 -6.40 -10.24
C ASP A 43 9.02 -5.32 -9.14
N GLY A 44 8.47 -5.66 -7.96
CA GLY A 44 8.29 -4.77 -6.82
C GLY A 44 7.09 -3.82 -6.91
N LEU A 45 6.41 -3.73 -8.04
CA LEU A 45 5.29 -2.82 -8.23
C LEU A 45 3.95 -3.48 -7.89
N PRO A 46 3.11 -2.88 -7.03
CA PRO A 46 1.73 -3.32 -6.83
C PRO A 46 0.94 -3.19 -8.14
N GLN A 47 0.42 -4.30 -8.66
CA GLN A 47 -0.35 -4.31 -9.92
C GLN A 47 -1.85 -4.42 -9.67
N HIS A 48 -2.23 -5.17 -8.66
CA HIS A 48 -3.63 -5.44 -8.33
C HIS A 48 -3.76 -5.64 -6.84
N ALA A 49 -4.93 -5.34 -6.30
CA ALA A 49 -5.32 -5.74 -4.97
C ALA A 49 -6.79 -6.09 -4.97
N GLU A 50 -7.19 -7.07 -4.15
CA GLU A 50 -8.57 -7.50 -3.99
C GLU A 50 -8.87 -7.85 -2.53
N LEU A 51 -10.09 -7.56 -2.08
CA LEU A 51 -10.61 -7.98 -0.77
C LEU A 51 -12.13 -7.89 -0.75
N SER A 52 -12.82 -9.01 -0.55
CA SER A 52 -14.29 -9.06 -0.37
C SER A 52 -15.08 -8.31 -1.47
N GLY A 53 -14.60 -8.36 -2.72
CA GLY A 53 -15.19 -7.65 -3.86
C GLY A 53 -14.71 -6.21 -4.07
N LEU A 54 -13.92 -5.65 -3.15
CA LEU A 54 -13.16 -4.42 -3.37
C LEU A 54 -11.93 -4.71 -4.22
N GLN A 55 -11.49 -3.71 -4.98
CA GLN A 55 -10.30 -3.80 -5.81
C GLN A 55 -9.43 -2.54 -5.70
N GLY A 56 -8.14 -2.68 -6.03
CA GLY A 56 -7.20 -1.57 -6.06
C GLY A 56 -7.02 -0.91 -4.70
N VAL A 57 -6.98 0.42 -4.65
CA VAL A 57 -6.69 1.19 -3.43
C VAL A 57 -7.70 0.90 -2.33
N ASP A 58 -8.99 0.74 -2.67
CA ASP A 58 -10.05 0.44 -1.69
C ASP A 58 -9.80 -0.87 -0.93
N ALA A 59 -9.31 -1.91 -1.64
CA ALA A 59 -8.96 -3.17 -1.01
C ALA A 59 -7.77 -3.00 -0.06
N ILE A 60 -6.75 -2.25 -0.47
CA ILE A 60 -5.55 -1.98 0.33
C ILE A 60 -5.91 -1.15 1.56
N GLY A 61 -6.75 -0.12 1.42
CA GLY A 61 -7.22 0.70 2.53
C GLY A 61 -7.98 -0.10 3.59
N ARG A 62 -8.80 -1.07 3.16
CA ARG A 62 -9.46 -2.00 4.07
C ARG A 62 -8.46 -2.89 4.82
N MET A 63 -7.38 -3.34 4.16
CA MET A 63 -6.31 -4.12 4.80
C MET A 63 -5.53 -3.27 5.82
N PHE A 64 -5.22 -2.00 5.51
CA PHE A 64 -4.58 -1.07 6.45
C PHE A 64 -5.41 -0.79 7.70
N ALA A 65 -6.73 -0.97 7.66
CA ALA A 65 -7.58 -0.80 8.82
C ALA A 65 -7.40 -1.91 9.87
N GLU A 66 -6.76 -3.03 9.53
CA GLU A 66 -6.42 -4.11 10.46
C GLU A 66 -5.02 -3.91 11.06
N ARG A 67 -4.93 -4.00 12.40
CA ARG A 67 -3.68 -3.72 13.14
C ARG A 67 -2.90 -4.96 13.57
N ASP A 68 -3.56 -6.10 13.67
CA ASP A 68 -2.98 -7.35 14.17
C ASP A 68 -3.41 -8.53 13.29
N ALA A 69 -3.48 -8.28 11.99
CA ALA A 69 -3.76 -9.31 11.00
C ALA A 69 -2.53 -10.18 10.78
N SER A 70 -2.75 -11.48 10.59
CA SER A 70 -1.71 -12.35 10.02
C SER A 70 -1.52 -12.02 8.55
N PHE A 71 -0.28 -12.13 8.07
CA PHE A 71 0.04 -11.98 6.66
C PHE A 71 0.89 -13.14 6.15
N ARG A 72 0.85 -13.33 4.83
CA ARG A 72 1.63 -14.33 4.11
C ARG A 72 2.02 -13.79 2.74
N PHE A 73 3.32 -13.77 2.45
CA PHE A 73 3.84 -13.48 1.12
C PHE A 73 4.25 -14.79 0.43
N SER A 74 3.85 -14.95 -0.82
CA SER A 74 4.24 -16.07 -1.69
C SER A 74 4.78 -15.54 -3.01
N ALA A 75 5.94 -16.06 -3.45
CA ALA A 75 6.54 -15.65 -4.73
C ALA A 75 5.80 -16.20 -5.97
N ASP A 76 4.81 -17.07 -5.77
CA ASP A 76 4.05 -17.73 -6.82
C ASP A 76 2.74 -16.95 -7.06
N GLY A 77 2.82 -15.93 -7.93
CA GLY A 77 1.66 -15.13 -8.32
C GLY A 77 1.15 -15.50 -9.71
N ALA A 78 -0.16 -15.78 -9.82
CA ALA A 78 -0.81 -15.84 -11.11
C ALA A 78 -0.82 -14.45 -11.77
N PRO A 79 -0.73 -14.36 -13.11
CA PRO A 79 -0.92 -13.09 -13.79
C PRO A 79 -2.32 -12.54 -13.51
N VAL A 80 -2.38 -11.26 -13.15
CA VAL A 80 -3.61 -10.55 -12.79
C VAL A 80 -3.85 -9.38 -13.75
N THR A 81 -5.11 -8.98 -13.90
CA THR A 81 -5.44 -7.75 -14.62
C THR A 81 -5.07 -6.56 -13.72
N PRO A 82 -4.19 -5.64 -14.16
CA PRO A 82 -3.78 -4.54 -13.31
C PRO A 82 -4.95 -3.61 -13.02
N THR A 83 -5.15 -3.26 -11.76
CA THR A 83 -6.10 -2.24 -11.31
C THR A 83 -5.41 -1.06 -10.62
N LEU A 84 -4.09 -1.14 -10.47
CA LEU A 84 -3.26 -0.10 -9.85
C LEU A 84 -2.32 0.44 -10.94
N TRP A 85 -2.41 1.74 -11.21
CA TRP A 85 -1.62 2.43 -12.25
C TRP A 85 -0.84 3.63 -11.72
N MET A 86 -0.98 3.95 -10.44
CA MET A 86 -0.33 5.09 -9.78
C MET A 86 0.99 4.68 -9.11
N ASP A 87 1.73 5.64 -8.59
CA ASP A 87 2.98 5.39 -7.89
C ASP A 87 2.75 4.58 -6.60
N PRO A 88 3.63 3.61 -6.24
CA PRO A 88 3.47 2.83 -5.01
C PRO A 88 3.31 3.68 -3.74
N TRP A 89 3.97 4.82 -3.64
CA TRP A 89 3.84 5.71 -2.48
C TRP A 89 2.50 6.42 -2.44
N GLU A 90 1.98 6.82 -3.59
CA GLU A 90 0.62 7.37 -3.71
C GLU A 90 -0.44 6.33 -3.31
N ILE A 91 -0.27 5.06 -3.71
CA ILE A 91 -1.15 3.95 -3.29
C ILE A 91 -1.16 3.82 -1.76
N ILE A 92 0.02 3.82 -1.14
CA ILE A 92 0.14 3.67 0.32
C ILE A 92 -0.50 4.87 1.03
N GLU A 93 -0.22 6.10 0.60
CA GLU A 93 -0.79 7.32 1.20
C GLU A 93 -2.31 7.35 1.12
N LEU A 94 -2.88 7.05 -0.06
CA LEU A 94 -4.33 6.99 -0.24
C LEU A 94 -4.96 5.88 0.60
N ALA A 95 -4.36 4.69 0.63
CA ALA A 95 -4.88 3.55 1.38
C ALA A 95 -4.83 3.79 2.90
N GLU A 96 -3.77 4.40 3.42
CA GLU A 96 -3.69 4.77 4.83
C GLU A 96 -4.70 5.86 5.19
N HIS A 97 -4.87 6.87 4.34
CA HIS A 97 -5.89 7.90 4.53
C HIS A 97 -7.29 7.27 4.57
N GLN A 98 -7.57 6.32 3.68
CA GLN A 98 -8.81 5.54 3.73
C GLN A 98 -8.93 4.78 5.05
N ALA A 99 -7.91 4.04 5.50
CA ALA A 99 -7.94 3.31 6.76
C ALA A 99 -8.20 4.20 7.98
N GLN A 100 -7.61 5.40 8.01
CA GLN A 100 -7.87 6.41 9.05
C GLN A 100 -9.32 6.88 9.00
N THR A 101 -9.84 7.18 7.80
CA THR A 101 -11.23 7.57 7.60
C THR A 101 -12.18 6.47 8.08
N TRP A 102 -11.89 5.21 7.77
CA TRP A 102 -12.65 4.04 8.23
C TRP A 102 -12.67 3.96 9.76
N ALA A 103 -11.53 4.16 10.41
CA ALA A 103 -11.44 4.13 11.87
C ALA A 103 -12.31 5.20 12.54
N LEU A 104 -12.47 6.37 11.90
CA LEU A 104 -13.31 7.46 12.39
C LEU A 104 -14.82 7.18 12.24
N VAL A 105 -15.23 6.49 11.16
CA VAL A 105 -16.64 6.21 10.87
C VAL A 105 -17.15 4.92 11.49
N ARG A 106 -16.27 3.96 11.80
CA ARG A 106 -16.59 2.64 12.38
C ARG A 106 -17.51 2.68 13.62
N PRO A 107 -17.37 3.64 14.57
CA PRO A 107 -18.29 3.73 15.71
C PRO A 107 -19.75 4.02 15.33
N TYR A 108 -19.97 4.67 14.19
CA TYR A 108 -21.30 5.05 13.70
C TYR A 108 -21.87 4.04 12.71
N VAL A 109 -21.01 3.36 11.95
CA VAL A 109 -21.37 2.37 10.94
C VAL A 109 -20.60 1.07 11.21
N PRO A 110 -21.07 0.23 12.16
CA PRO A 110 -20.31 -0.94 12.62
C PRO A 110 -20.33 -2.12 11.65
N ALA A 111 -21.30 -2.19 10.71
CA ALA A 111 -21.45 -3.32 9.79
C ALA A 111 -21.49 -2.87 8.32
N LEU A 112 -20.75 -3.57 7.47
CA LEU A 112 -20.72 -3.40 6.00
C LEU A 112 -22.05 -3.68 5.35
N SER A 113 -22.80 -4.65 5.87
CA SER A 113 -24.14 -4.99 5.39
C SER A 113 -25.25 -4.19 6.08
N ALA A 114 -24.94 -3.09 6.77
CA ALA A 114 -25.97 -2.29 7.41
C ALA A 114 -26.92 -1.71 6.35
N ILE A 115 -28.21 -1.73 6.66
CA ILE A 115 -29.25 -1.17 5.79
C ILE A 115 -29.65 0.18 6.39
N PRO A 116 -29.27 1.31 5.78
CA PRO A 116 -29.65 2.62 6.27
C PRO A 116 -31.15 2.85 6.04
N THR A 117 -31.81 3.43 7.03
CA THR A 117 -33.23 3.82 6.97
C THR A 117 -33.40 5.27 7.40
N LEU A 118 -34.20 6.04 6.67
CA LEU A 118 -34.52 7.41 7.04
C LEU A 118 -35.42 7.47 8.27
N ARG A 119 -35.05 8.29 9.25
CA ARG A 119 -35.88 8.55 10.45
C ARG A 119 -37.00 9.55 10.20
N MET A 120 -36.96 10.26 9.07
CA MET A 120 -37.89 11.32 8.73
C MET A 120 -38.17 11.33 7.22
N PRO A 121 -39.24 12.03 6.76
CA PRO A 121 -39.54 12.13 5.34
C PRO A 121 -38.38 12.71 4.54
N LEU A 122 -38.16 12.17 3.33
CA LEU A 122 -37.04 12.54 2.45
C LEU A 122 -36.92 14.06 2.24
N GLN A 123 -38.04 14.76 2.05
CA GLN A 123 -38.04 16.21 1.84
C GLN A 123 -37.44 16.96 3.03
N ARG A 124 -37.74 16.52 4.25
CA ARG A 124 -37.20 17.12 5.47
C ARG A 124 -35.72 16.81 5.64
N ALA A 125 -35.31 15.58 5.31
CA ALA A 125 -33.90 15.19 5.32
C ALA A 125 -33.08 16.00 4.31
N GLN A 126 -33.59 16.19 3.08
CA GLN A 126 -32.95 16.99 2.04
C GLN A 126 -32.71 18.45 2.45
N SER A 127 -33.65 19.06 3.18
CA SER A 127 -33.45 20.43 3.72
C SER A 127 -32.35 20.54 4.78
N LEU A 128 -31.93 19.43 5.38
CA LEU A 128 -30.95 19.40 6.48
C LEU A 128 -29.54 19.02 6.02
N VAL A 129 -29.37 18.56 4.78
CA VAL A 129 -28.08 18.10 4.25
C VAL A 129 -27.59 19.01 3.12
N GLY A 130 -26.28 18.98 2.87
CA GLY A 130 -25.68 19.64 1.70
C GLY A 130 -26.02 18.91 0.39
N GLU A 131 -25.82 19.61 -0.74
CA GLU A 131 -26.11 19.08 -2.08
C GLU A 131 -25.33 17.79 -2.38
N ASP A 132 -24.10 17.65 -1.87
CA ASP A 132 -23.26 16.46 -2.09
C ASP A 132 -23.86 15.17 -1.50
N ILE A 133 -24.66 15.29 -0.44
CA ILE A 133 -25.27 14.16 0.27
C ILE A 133 -26.71 13.90 -0.21
N ALA A 134 -27.29 14.80 -1.01
CA ALA A 134 -28.64 14.65 -1.53
C ALA A 134 -28.82 13.39 -2.41
N PRO A 135 -27.90 13.04 -3.34
CA PRO A 135 -27.99 11.80 -4.10
C PRO A 135 -27.98 10.57 -3.19
N LEU A 136 -27.13 10.58 -2.17
CA LEU A 136 -27.05 9.50 -1.18
C LEU A 136 -28.40 9.29 -0.48
N LEU A 137 -29.04 10.37 0.00
CA LEU A 137 -30.35 10.29 0.67
C LEU A 137 -31.43 9.66 -0.21
N THR A 138 -31.43 9.93 -1.52
CA THR A 138 -32.47 9.43 -2.43
C THR A 138 -32.45 7.91 -2.59
N LEU A 139 -31.33 7.26 -2.31
CA LEU A 139 -31.18 5.81 -2.37
C LEU A 139 -31.41 5.12 -1.01
N ILE A 140 -31.56 5.87 0.08
CA ILE A 140 -31.86 5.32 1.40
C ILE A 140 -33.35 4.98 1.48
N ASP A 141 -33.68 3.78 1.03
CA ASP A 141 -35.05 3.23 0.99
C ASP A 141 -35.34 2.25 2.14
N GLY A 142 -34.34 1.92 2.97
CA GLY A 142 -34.47 0.90 4.02
C GLY A 142 -34.38 -0.53 3.50
N GLN A 143 -33.95 -0.76 2.26
CA GLN A 143 -33.76 -2.09 1.66
C GLN A 143 -32.33 -2.31 1.15
N ARG A 144 -31.71 -1.28 0.58
CA ARG A 144 -30.36 -1.39 0.00
C ARG A 144 -29.29 -1.42 1.08
N SER A 145 -28.30 -2.29 0.91
CA SER A 145 -27.11 -2.27 1.75
C SER A 145 -26.16 -1.13 1.33
N ILE A 146 -25.24 -0.74 2.21
CA ILE A 146 -24.22 0.27 1.90
C ILE A 146 -23.41 -0.06 0.62
N PRO A 147 -22.96 -1.31 0.39
CA PRO A 147 -22.32 -1.70 -0.87
C PRO A 147 -23.21 -1.54 -2.10
N ASP A 148 -24.51 -1.81 -2.00
CA ASP A 148 -25.44 -1.64 -3.12
C ASP A 148 -25.61 -0.17 -3.48
N ILE A 149 -25.72 0.69 -2.46
CA ILE A 149 -25.79 2.15 -2.63
C ILE A 149 -24.52 2.68 -3.32
N ALA A 150 -23.34 2.21 -2.93
CA ALA A 150 -22.07 2.60 -3.55
C ALA A 150 -22.03 2.23 -5.04
N ARG A 151 -22.46 1.01 -5.39
CA ARG A 151 -22.54 0.57 -6.79
C ARG A 151 -23.52 1.41 -7.60
N ASP A 152 -24.69 1.70 -7.05
CA ASP A 152 -25.72 2.47 -7.75
C ASP A 152 -25.34 3.94 -7.97
N LEU A 153 -24.60 4.54 -7.04
CA LEU A 153 -24.06 5.90 -7.18
C LEU A 153 -22.76 5.95 -7.99
N SER A 154 -22.14 4.79 -8.26
CA SER A 154 -20.80 4.70 -8.85
C SER A 154 -19.75 5.53 -8.08
N VAL A 155 -19.85 5.54 -6.75
CA VAL A 155 -18.86 6.18 -5.87
C VAL A 155 -18.09 5.12 -5.07
N THR A 156 -16.99 5.53 -4.45
CA THR A 156 -16.20 4.61 -3.62
C THR A 156 -16.99 4.20 -2.38
N LEU A 157 -16.71 3.00 -1.86
CA LEU A 157 -17.42 2.49 -0.69
C LEU A 157 -17.20 3.41 0.53
N ILE A 158 -16.00 3.98 0.67
CA ILE A 158 -15.68 4.86 1.80
C ILE A 158 -16.46 6.18 1.76
N ASP A 159 -16.70 6.75 0.58
CA ASP A 159 -17.47 7.99 0.47
C ASP A 159 -18.91 7.81 0.97
N VAL A 160 -19.54 6.68 0.60
CA VAL A 160 -20.87 6.31 1.10
C VAL A 160 -20.84 6.15 2.62
N TYR A 161 -19.81 5.50 3.15
CA TYR A 161 -19.63 5.31 4.58
C TYR A 161 -19.54 6.63 5.35
N VAL A 162 -18.73 7.57 4.86
CA VAL A 162 -18.60 8.92 5.44
C VAL A 162 -19.93 9.64 5.40
N GLY A 163 -20.64 9.58 4.27
CA GLY A 163 -21.96 10.17 4.12
C GLY A 163 -22.97 9.59 5.12
N ILE A 164 -23.08 8.27 5.20
CA ILE A 164 -23.98 7.59 6.14
C ILE A 164 -23.61 7.88 7.60
N ALA A 165 -22.32 7.88 7.95
CA ALA A 165 -21.87 8.21 9.31
C ALA A 165 -22.28 9.63 9.72
N SER A 166 -22.11 10.62 8.82
CA SER A 166 -22.56 11.99 9.03
C SER A 166 -24.08 12.06 9.24
N LEU A 167 -24.87 11.32 8.45
CA LEU A 167 -26.33 11.26 8.59
C LEU A 167 -26.79 10.60 9.89
N VAL A 168 -26.07 9.58 10.37
CA VAL A 168 -26.31 8.93 11.67
C VAL A 168 -25.99 9.90 12.81
N GLN A 169 -24.89 10.64 12.73
CA GLN A 169 -24.53 11.67 13.71
C GLN A 169 -25.59 12.78 13.78
N GLN A 170 -26.15 13.18 12.65
CA GLN A 170 -27.24 14.17 12.55
C GLN A 170 -28.62 13.59 12.93
N GLN A 171 -28.69 12.30 13.28
CA GLN A 171 -29.93 11.58 13.59
C GLN A 171 -30.97 11.55 12.45
N ILE A 172 -30.52 11.74 11.21
CA ILE A 172 -31.35 11.68 9.99
C ILE A 172 -31.55 10.22 9.56
N VAL A 173 -30.49 9.41 9.69
CA VAL A 173 -30.48 7.99 9.35
C VAL A 173 -30.33 7.15 10.60
N VAL A 174 -30.98 5.99 10.62
CA VAL A 174 -30.72 4.91 11.56
C VAL A 174 -30.29 3.67 10.78
N LEU A 175 -29.32 2.95 11.32
CA LEU A 175 -28.90 1.68 10.76
C LEU A 175 -29.72 0.57 11.41
N ALA A 176 -30.41 -0.22 10.59
CA ALA A 176 -30.94 -1.48 11.05
C ALA A 176 -29.77 -2.49 11.15
N SER A 177 -29.62 -3.14 12.31
CA SER A 177 -28.75 -4.31 12.40
C SER A 177 -29.29 -5.38 11.44
N PRO A 178 -28.43 -6.05 10.64
CA PRO A 178 -28.85 -7.30 10.00
C PRO A 178 -29.30 -8.24 11.12
N SER A 179 -30.50 -8.80 11.01
CA SER A 179 -31.01 -9.76 12.01
C SER A 179 -29.99 -10.88 12.22
N PRO A 180 -29.58 -11.19 13.47
CA PRO A 180 -28.66 -12.28 13.73
C PRO A 180 -29.37 -13.60 13.42
N SER A 181 -28.96 -14.28 12.35
CA SER A 181 -29.30 -15.69 12.20
C SER A 181 -28.52 -16.50 13.25
N PRO A 182 -29.11 -17.55 13.85
CA PRO A 182 -28.52 -18.25 14.98
C PRO A 182 -27.40 -19.20 14.55
N THR A 183 -26.26 -19.08 15.25
CA THR A 183 -25.35 -20.17 15.62
C THR A 183 -24.66 -20.96 14.49
N ALA A 184 -23.39 -20.63 14.27
CA ALA A 184 -22.35 -21.64 14.08
C ALA A 184 -21.35 -21.51 15.26
N PRO A 185 -20.96 -22.62 15.91
CA PRO A 185 -20.06 -22.59 17.05
C PRO A 185 -18.64 -22.18 16.64
N PRO A 186 -17.86 -21.54 17.53
CA PRO A 186 -16.50 -21.12 17.26
C PRO A 186 -15.57 -22.35 17.18
N PRO A 187 -14.69 -22.45 16.18
CA PRO A 187 -13.60 -23.41 16.23
C PRO A 187 -12.58 -22.95 17.28
N GLU A 188 -12.18 -23.88 18.14
CA GLU A 188 -11.24 -23.72 19.24
C GLU A 188 -9.82 -23.33 18.77
N PRO A 189 -9.03 -22.67 19.62
CA PRO A 189 -7.68 -22.23 19.31
C PRO A 189 -6.71 -23.42 19.38
N ASN A 190 -6.18 -23.85 18.24
CA ASN A 190 -5.01 -24.72 18.21
C ASN A 190 -3.77 -23.88 18.56
N SER A 191 -3.42 -23.92 19.84
CA SER A 191 -2.06 -23.68 20.30
C SER A 191 -1.18 -24.86 19.87
N ASP A 192 -0.24 -24.64 18.96
CA ASP A 192 0.94 -25.49 18.87
C ASP A 192 2.19 -24.65 18.57
N THR A 193 2.94 -24.48 19.65
CA THR A 193 4.39 -24.65 19.81
C THR A 193 5.31 -24.06 18.75
N GLY A 194 6.11 -23.10 19.21
CA GLY A 194 7.12 -22.44 18.41
C GLY A 194 8.28 -23.32 17.99
N GLU A 195 8.93 -22.88 16.92
CA GLU A 195 10.34 -23.10 16.69
C GLU A 195 10.98 -21.79 16.23
N LYS A 196 12.08 -21.44 16.92
CA LYS A 196 13.05 -20.42 16.56
C LYS A 196 13.26 -20.33 15.05
N ARG A 197 13.23 -19.11 14.49
CA ARG A 197 13.93 -18.79 13.25
C ARG A 197 14.33 -17.32 13.18
N ASP A 198 15.23 -16.97 14.10
CA ASP A 198 16.23 -15.93 13.89
C ASP A 198 16.94 -16.16 12.53
N GLY A 199 17.06 -15.10 11.73
CA GLY A 199 18.08 -15.02 10.69
C GLY A 199 17.64 -14.94 9.22
N PHE A 200 16.33 -14.97 8.88
CA PHE A 200 15.90 -14.70 7.49
C PHE A 200 15.58 -13.22 7.27
N PHE A 201 14.82 -12.61 8.18
CA PHE A 201 14.42 -11.21 8.09
C PHE A 201 15.64 -10.27 8.09
N GLU A 202 16.64 -10.60 8.90
CA GLU A 202 17.93 -9.89 8.95
C GLU A 202 18.71 -9.98 7.63
N ARG A 203 18.57 -11.08 6.87
CA ARG A 203 19.22 -11.24 5.56
C ARG A 203 18.50 -10.48 4.45
N LEU A 204 17.18 -10.37 4.51
CA LEU A 204 16.41 -9.62 3.51
C LEU A 204 16.60 -8.11 3.70
N LEU A 205 16.54 -7.63 4.95
CA LEU A 205 16.90 -6.25 5.31
C LEU A 205 18.35 -5.94 4.91
N ALA A 206 19.31 -6.81 5.22
CA ALA A 206 20.71 -6.61 4.83
C ALA A 206 20.89 -6.49 3.32
N ARG A 207 20.14 -7.27 2.52
CA ARG A 207 20.23 -7.22 1.06
C ARG A 207 19.60 -5.95 0.48
N ALA A 208 18.44 -5.53 0.98
CA ALA A 208 17.79 -4.29 0.56
C ALA A 208 18.64 -3.05 0.92
N LEU A 209 19.23 -3.01 2.12
CA LEU A 209 20.15 -1.96 2.54
C LEU A 209 21.42 -1.92 1.69
N GLU A 210 21.96 -3.06 1.28
CA GLU A 210 23.16 -3.09 0.44
C GLU A 210 22.89 -2.67 -1.01
N GLU A 211 21.70 -2.94 -1.53
CA GLU A 211 21.27 -2.52 -2.86
C GLU A 211 21.04 -1.01 -2.94
N GLU A 212 20.43 -0.41 -1.90
CA GLU A 212 20.33 1.05 -1.73
C GLU A 212 21.70 1.73 -1.59
N ARG A 213 22.62 1.12 -0.84
CA ARG A 213 23.98 1.66 -0.63
C ARG A 213 24.83 1.62 -1.90
N ARG A 214 24.68 0.59 -2.73
CA ARG A 214 25.32 0.52 -4.07
C ARG A 214 24.76 1.55 -5.04
N LYS A 215 23.49 1.94 -4.89
CA LYS A 215 22.82 2.95 -5.72
C LYS A 215 23.22 4.37 -5.33
N SER A 216 23.64 4.57 -4.07
CA SER A 216 23.97 5.88 -3.49
C SER A 216 25.47 6.16 -3.33
N GLU A 217 26.38 5.26 -3.73
CA GLU A 217 27.82 5.55 -3.80
C GLU A 217 28.15 6.47 -5.01
N PRO A 218 28.64 7.71 -4.78
CA PRO A 218 29.16 8.52 -5.87
C PRO A 218 30.42 7.85 -6.42
N ARG A 219 30.51 7.70 -7.74
CA ARG A 219 31.73 7.26 -8.43
C ARG A 219 32.88 8.21 -8.06
N ILE A 220 33.70 7.84 -7.09
CA ILE A 220 34.94 8.53 -6.78
C ILE A 220 35.86 8.27 -7.97
N SER A 221 35.99 9.27 -8.83
CA SER A 221 37.00 9.36 -9.87
C SER A 221 38.39 9.11 -9.27
N GLU A 222 39.06 8.07 -9.75
CA GLU A 222 40.43 7.70 -9.36
C GLU A 222 41.37 8.92 -9.44
N PRO A 223 42.20 9.17 -8.41
CA PRO A 223 43.27 10.15 -8.53
C PRO A 223 44.34 9.57 -9.45
N ARG A 224 44.60 10.25 -10.57
CA ARG A 224 45.75 9.96 -11.42
C ARG A 224 47.03 10.14 -10.60
N ILE A 225 47.61 9.01 -10.18
CA ILE A 225 48.94 8.97 -9.58
C ILE A 225 49.94 9.24 -10.71
N SER A 226 50.46 10.46 -10.76
CA SER A 226 51.61 10.82 -11.57
C SER A 226 52.87 10.20 -10.96
N GLU A 227 53.48 9.24 -11.67
CA GLU A 227 54.75 8.62 -11.32
C GLU A 227 55.90 9.65 -11.18
N PRO A 228 56.80 9.50 -10.21
CA PRO A 228 58.00 10.32 -10.12
C PRO A 228 59.08 9.76 -11.05
N ARG A 229 59.39 10.46 -12.14
CA ARG A 229 60.59 10.15 -12.94
C ARG A 229 61.84 10.65 -12.22
N GLN A 230 62.54 9.73 -11.57
CA GLN A 230 63.97 9.88 -11.31
C GLN A 230 64.77 9.35 -12.50
N SER A 231 65.59 10.19 -13.11
CA SER A 231 66.78 9.75 -13.83
C SER A 231 67.80 10.89 -13.90
N GLU A 232 68.98 10.58 -13.35
CA GLU A 232 70.19 11.36 -13.11
C GLU A 232 70.98 11.77 -14.39
N PRO A 233 72.10 12.52 -14.27
CA PRO A 233 72.56 13.51 -15.25
C PRO A 233 73.47 12.93 -16.33
N ARG A 234 73.53 13.59 -17.50
CA ARG A 234 74.68 13.47 -18.42
C ARG A 234 75.05 14.81 -19.04
N GLN A 235 76.26 15.25 -18.71
CA GLN A 235 77.04 16.22 -19.46
C GLN A 235 77.33 15.71 -20.87
N SER A 236 77.17 16.57 -21.88
CA SER A 236 78.10 16.71 -23.03
C SER A 236 77.57 17.74 -24.02
N GLU A 237 78.20 18.93 -24.03
CA GLU A 237 78.32 19.82 -25.19
C GLU A 237 79.10 19.12 -26.35
N PRO A 238 79.37 19.78 -27.50
CA PRO A 238 78.55 20.68 -28.34
C PRO A 238 78.66 20.26 -29.83
N ARG A 239 77.78 20.68 -30.75
CA ARG A 239 78.17 20.91 -32.17
C ARG A 239 77.33 21.98 -32.88
N ARG A 240 78.09 22.89 -33.51
CA ARG A 240 77.70 23.91 -34.48
C ARG A 240 77.12 23.33 -35.78
N SER A 241 76.11 24.00 -36.32
CA SER A 241 75.89 24.30 -37.76
C SER A 241 74.70 25.28 -37.82
N GLY A 242 74.75 26.49 -38.37
CA GLY A 242 75.46 26.96 -39.56
C GLY A 242 74.49 26.99 -40.75
N GLY A 243 74.14 28.18 -41.24
CA GLY A 243 73.45 28.41 -42.54
C GLY A 243 71.94 28.66 -42.39
N ARG A 244 71.34 29.87 -42.54
CA ARG A 244 71.40 30.96 -43.55
C ARG A 244 70.28 30.82 -44.62
N SER A 245 69.60 31.96 -44.85
CA SER A 245 68.69 32.31 -45.97
C SER A 245 67.29 31.69 -45.98
N SER A 246 66.20 32.35 -46.36
CA SER A 246 65.94 33.69 -46.93
C SER A 246 64.42 33.94 -47.02
N ARG A 247 64.03 35.21 -47.28
CA ARG A 247 62.71 35.76 -47.69
C ARG A 247 61.74 36.08 -46.55
N GLU A 248 61.19 37.28 -46.41
CA GLU A 248 61.06 38.50 -47.25
C GLU A 248 61.25 39.77 -46.42
#